data_AF-A0A848W3M1-F1
#
_entry.id   AF-A0A848W3M1-F1
#
_cell.length_a   1.000
_cell.length_b   1.000
_cell.length_c   1.000
_cell.angle_alpha   90.00
_cell.angle_beta   90.00
_cell.angle_gamma   90.00
#
_symmetry.space_group_name_H-M   'P 1'
#
loop_
_entity.id
_entity.type
_entity.pdbx_description
1 polymer ?
#
loop_
_entity_poly.entity_id
_entity_poly.type
_entity_poly.pdbx_seq_one_letter_code
_entity_poly.pdbx_strand_id
1 'polypeptide(L)' 'AVVNTNATPYLATAGTGDVLAGFIVGLMAQGMPAFAAACAGAWFHGACGSAFGPGLIAEDIADQLPEILSKTLKA' A
#
# COMPACT_ATOMS: atom_id res chain seq x y z
N ALA A 1 14.02 -4.38 -13.30
CA ALA A 1 13.42 -4.74 -12.00
C ALA A 1 13.55 -3.54 -11.06
N VAL A 2 12.65 -3.42 -10.09
CA VAL A 2 12.72 -2.41 -9.01
C VAL A 2 12.57 -3.10 -7.66
N VAL A 3 13.07 -2.47 -6.60
CA VAL A 3 12.99 -3.00 -5.23
C VAL A 3 12.27 -1.98 -4.37
N ASN A 4 11.23 -2.43 -3.65
CA ASN A 4 10.59 -1.61 -2.62
C ASN A 4 11.27 -1.84 -1.27
N THR A 5 11.70 -0.76 -0.62
CA THR A 5 12.46 -0.81 0.65
C THR A 5 11.72 -0.20 1.84
N ASN A 6 10.47 0.25 1.66
CA ASN A 6 9.69 0.91 2.72
C ASN A 6 8.72 -0.01 3.49
N ALA A 7 8.78 -1.32 3.27
CA ALA A 7 7.90 -2.27 3.95
C ALA A 7 8.29 -2.45 5.42
N THR A 8 7.31 -2.73 6.28
CA THR A 8 7.50 -2.95 7.72
C THR A 8 7.20 -4.39 8.12
N PRO A 9 7.76 -4.88 9.24
CA PRO A 9 7.41 -6.20 9.79
C PRO A 9 5.92 -6.32 10.17
N TYR A 10 5.23 -5.20 10.42
CA TYR A 10 3.82 -5.20 10.82
C TYR A 10 2.90 -5.71 9.72
N LEU A 11 3.33 -5.65 8.45
CA LEU A 11 2.60 -6.20 7.31
C LEU A 11 2.64 -7.73 7.24
N ALA A 12 3.48 -8.39 8.06
CA ALA A 12 3.59 -9.85 8.12
C ALA A 12 2.41 -10.49 8.90
N THR A 13 1.18 -10.14 8.52
CA THR A 13 -0.06 -10.70 9.04
C THR A 13 -0.94 -11.20 7.89
N ALA A 14 -1.87 -12.10 8.20
CA ALA A 14 -2.76 -12.68 7.19
C ALA A 14 -3.65 -11.59 6.56
N GLY A 15 -3.91 -11.71 5.25
CA GLY A 15 -4.80 -10.80 4.51
C GLY A 15 -4.15 -9.52 3.98
N THR A 16 -2.97 -9.12 4.43
CA THR A 16 -2.31 -7.89 3.93
C THR A 16 -1.98 -7.99 2.43
N GLY A 17 -1.63 -9.18 1.96
CA GLY A 17 -1.44 -9.45 0.53
C GLY A 17 -2.69 -9.22 -0.32
N ASP A 18 -3.88 -9.49 0.22
CA ASP A 18 -5.15 -9.24 -0.46
C ASP A 18 -5.41 -7.74 -0.59
N VAL A 19 -5.08 -6.97 0.45
CA VAL A 19 -5.15 -5.49 0.41
C VAL A 19 -4.18 -4.93 -0.61
N LEU A 20 -2.94 -5.43 -0.66
CA LEU A 20 -1.97 -5.06 -1.69
C LEU A 20 -2.50 -5.33 -3.10
N ALA A 21 -3.11 -6.50 -3.34
CA ALA A 21 -3.71 -6.82 -4.62
C ALA A 21 -4.83 -5.82 -4.97
N GLY A 22 -5.67 -5.46 -4.00
CA GLY A 22 -6.70 -4.43 -4.15
C GLY A 22 -6.13 -3.06 -4.55
N PHE A 23 -5.02 -2.63 -3.95
CA PHE A 23 -4.35 -1.38 -4.30
C PHE A 23 -3.86 -1.40 -5.76
N ILE A 24 -3.18 -2.48 -6.16
CA ILE A 24 -2.62 -2.62 -7.50
C ILE A 24 -3.75 -2.60 -8.55
N VAL A 25 -4.80 -3.40 -8.33
CA VAL A 25 -5.93 -3.47 -9.26
C VAL A 25 -6.72 -2.16 -9.29
N GLY A 26 -6.91 -1.50 -8.13
CA GLY A 26 -7.58 -0.19 -8.06
C GLY A 26 -6.83 0.91 -8.82
N LEU A 27 -5.49 0.89 -8.81
CA LEU A 27 -4.66 1.78 -9.62
C LEU A 27 -4.72 1.44 -11.11
N MET A 28 -4.69 0.15 -11.45
CA MET A 28 -4.86 -0.30 -12.84
C MET A 28 -6.23 0.09 -13.40
N ALA A 29 -7.29 0.00 -12.58
CA ALA A 29 -8.65 0.39 -12.95
C ALA A 29 -8.77 1.90 -13.25
N GLN A 30 -7.88 2.73 -12.69
CA GLN A 30 -7.76 4.16 -13.00
C GLN A 30 -6.89 4.46 -14.23
N GLY A 31 -6.43 3.42 -14.95
CA GLY A 31 -5.64 3.55 -16.18
C GLY A 31 -4.12 3.53 -15.97
N MET A 32 -3.63 3.23 -14.76
CA MET A 32 -2.20 3.13 -14.52
C MET A 32 -1.62 1.85 -15.16
N PRO A 33 -0.47 1.91 -15.86
CA PRO A 33 0.19 0.72 -16.40
C PRO A 33 0.54 -0.29 -15.30
N ALA A 34 0.36 -1.58 -15.57
CA ALA A 34 0.46 -2.65 -14.56
C ALA A 34 1.78 -2.62 -13.75
N PHE A 35 2.91 -2.39 -14.40
CA PHE A 35 4.20 -2.30 -13.70
C PHE A 35 4.25 -1.09 -12.75
N ALA A 36 3.78 0.08 -13.19
CA ALA A 36 3.71 1.28 -12.36
C ALA A 36 2.72 1.11 -11.19
N ALA A 37 1.56 0.49 -11.45
CA ALA A 37 0.56 0.17 -10.42
C ALA A 37 1.10 -0.78 -9.36
N ALA A 38 1.88 -1.80 -9.77
CA ALA A 38 2.56 -2.70 -8.84
C ALA A 38 3.57 -1.95 -7.96
N CYS A 39 4.36 -1.04 -8.56
CA CYS A 39 5.32 -0.22 -7.82
C CYS A 39 4.64 0.70 -6.81
N ALA A 40 3.63 1.45 -7.25
CA ALA A 40 2.89 2.38 -6.41
C ALA A 40 2.10 1.65 -5.31
N GLY A 41 1.41 0.56 -5.66
CA GLY A 41 0.67 -0.26 -4.70
C GLY A 41 1.56 -0.83 -3.60
N ALA A 42 2.73 -1.38 -3.95
CA ALA A 42 3.71 -1.88 -2.98
C ALA A 42 4.23 -0.77 -2.05
N TRP A 43 4.50 0.42 -2.60
CA TRP A 43 4.96 1.56 -1.81
C TRP A 43 3.87 2.08 -0.87
N PHE A 44 2.63 2.25 -1.35
CA PHE A 44 1.50 2.69 -0.52
C PHE A 44 1.17 1.69 0.58
N HIS A 45 1.22 0.39 0.28
CA HIS A 45 1.04 -0.67 1.26
C HIS A 45 2.09 -0.58 2.39
N GLY A 46 3.37 -0.39 2.03
CA GLY A 46 4.45 -0.14 2.99
C GLY A 46 4.25 1.12 3.85
N ALA A 47 3.83 2.22 3.21
CA ALA A 47 3.59 3.49 3.87
C ALA A 47 2.41 3.41 4.86
N CYS A 48 1.32 2.75 4.49
CA CYS A 48 0.16 2.52 5.35
C CYS A 48 0.54 1.64 6.56
N GLY A 49 1.28 0.55 6.32
CA GLY A 49 1.78 -0.29 7.40
C GLY A 49 2.74 0.42 8.36
N SER A 50 3.51 1.39 7.86
CA SER A 50 4.37 2.24 8.69
C SER A 50 3.59 3.25 9.52
N ALA A 51 2.53 3.83 8.94
CA ALA A 51 1.71 4.84 9.61
C ALA A 51 0.90 4.27 10.78
N PHE A 52 0.40 3.04 10.66
CA PHE A 52 -0.34 2.39 11.73
C PHE A 52 0.58 1.89 12.86
N GLY A 53 1.59 1.07 12.52
CA GLY A 53 2.53 0.51 13.48
C GLY A 53 2.14 -0.86 14.07
N PRO A 54 2.61 -1.19 15.30
CA PRO A 54 2.34 -2.49 15.94
C PRO A 54 0.85 -2.77 16.16
N GLY A 55 0.44 -4.02 15.96
CA GLY A 55 -0.95 -4.47 16.17
C GLY A 55 -1.85 -4.40 14.94
N LEU A 56 -1.30 -4.00 13.79
CA LEU A 56 -2.00 -3.92 12.51
C LEU A 56 -2.68 -5.24 12.12
N ILE A 57 -3.94 -5.16 11.69
CA ILE A 57 -4.64 -6.17 10.90
C ILE A 57 -4.84 -5.69 9.45
N ALA A 58 -5.24 -6.58 8.55
CA ALA A 58 -5.33 -6.26 7.13
C ALA A 58 -6.30 -5.08 6.86
N GLU A 59 -7.45 -5.08 7.52
CA GLU A 59 -8.49 -4.07 7.36
C GLU A 59 -8.00 -2.65 7.70
N ASP A 60 -7.10 -2.52 8.68
CA ASP A 60 -6.55 -1.23 9.09
C ASP A 60 -5.74 -0.54 7.97
N ILE A 61 -5.15 -1.31 7.05
CA ILE A 61 -4.30 -0.78 5.98
C ILE A 61 -5.12 0.14 5.06
N ALA A 62 -6.36 -0.26 4.73
CA ALA A 62 -7.22 0.51 3.85
C ALA A 62 -7.62 1.85 4.49
N ASP A 63 -7.81 1.88 5.80
CA ASP A 63 -8.18 3.09 6.55
C ASP A 63 -7.04 4.13 6.58
N GLN A 64 -5.78 3.71 6.47
CA GLN A 64 -4.63 4.63 6.39
C GLN A 64 -4.50 5.30 5.01
N LEU A 65 -5.06 4.69 3.95
CA LEU A 65 -4.80 5.09 2.57
C LEU A 65 -5.19 6.55 2.26
N PRO A 66 -6.34 7.09 2.69
CA PRO A 66 -6.72 8.47 2.37
C PRO A 66 -5.72 9.51 2.90
N GLU A 67 -5.19 9.30 4.11
CA GLU A 67 -4.19 10.20 4.71
C GLU A 67 -2.86 10.11 3.94
N ILE A 68 -2.38 8.90 3.66
CA ILE A 68 -1.14 8.69 2.90
C ILE A 68 -1.24 9.28 1.49
N LEU A 69 -2.36 9.07 0.79
CA LEU A 69 -2.60 9.67 -0.53
C LEU A 69 -2.59 11.20 -0.44
N SER A 70 -3.29 11.78 0.53
CA SER A 70 -3.29 13.24 0.70
C SER A 70 -1.89 13.79 0.98
N LYS A 71 -1.06 13.09 1.75
CA LYS A 71 0.32 13.54 2.02
C LYS A 71 1.22 13.40 0.79
N THR A 72 1.04 12.33 0.02
CA THR A 72 1.91 12.00 -1.13
C THR A 72 1.59 12.85 -2.36
N LEU A 73 0.31 13.14 -2.62
CA LEU A 73 -0.13 13.89 -3.81
C LEU A 73 -0.10 15.40 -3.64
N LYS A 74 0.01 15.90 -2.40
CA LYS A 74 0.15 17.35 -2.10
C LYS A 74 1.61 17.80 -2.01
N ALA A 75 2.56 16.87 -2.05
CA ALA A 75 3.99 17.13 -2.13
C ALA A 75 4.41 17.25 -3.61
#